data_AF-A0A0R2HAA2-F1
#
_entry.id   AF-A0A0R2HAA2-F1
#
_cell.length_a   1.000
_cell.length_b   1.000
_cell.length_c   1.000
_cell.angle_alpha   90.00
_cell.angle_beta   90.00
_cell.angle_gamma   90.00
#
_symmetry.space_group_name_H-M   'P 1'
#
loop_
_entity.id
_entity.type
_entity.pdbx_description
1 polymer ?
#
loop_
_entity_poly.entity_id
_entity_poly.type
_entity_poly.pdbx_seq_one_letter_code
_entity_poly.pdbx_strand_id
1 'polypeptide(L)'
;MIMDIYIDFRFIENKDAFFDTINDLLVCDVNDLEAFYHLLLHVKNMNIIFLYSSNMIFDDMFIKRIKKADRKNKKLRIIIEETERCY
;
A
#
# COMPACT_ATOMS: atom_id res chain seq x y z
N MET A 1 9.49 -13.86 10.63
CA MET A 1 8.67 -12.79 11.23
C MET A 1 7.96 -12.09 10.09
N ILE A 2 6.64 -11.94 10.16
CA ILE A 2 5.86 -11.17 9.18
C ILE A 2 5.71 -9.77 9.75
N MET A 3 5.93 -8.74 8.93
CA MET A 3 5.82 -7.33 9.32
C MET A 3 4.50 -6.75 8.82
N ASP A 4 3.78 -6.06 9.70
CA ASP A 4 2.52 -5.39 9.36
C ASP A 4 2.78 -3.89 9.18
N ILE A 5 2.38 -3.36 8.03
CA ILE A 5 2.43 -1.93 7.72
C ILE A 5 1.01 -1.42 7.54
N TYR A 6 0.72 -0.31 8.19
CA TYR A 6 -0.56 0.36 8.16
C TYR A 6 -0.42 1.69 7.44
N ILE A 7 -1.27 1.91 6.45
CA ILE A 7 -1.30 3.12 5.64
C ILE A 7 -2.70 3.71 5.81
N ASP A 8 -2.79 4.80 6.58
CA ASP A 8 -4.05 5.46 6.89
C ASP A 8 -4.28 6.64 5.93
N PHE A 9 -5.24 6.48 5.02
CA PHE A 9 -5.58 7.49 4.01
C PHE A 9 -6.26 8.74 4.57
N ARG A 10 -6.58 8.81 5.87
CA ARG A 10 -7.00 10.07 6.51
C ARG A 10 -5.88 11.10 6.57
N PHE A 11 -4.62 10.64 6.60
CA PHE A 11 -3.44 11.51 6.72
C PHE A 11 -2.68 11.68 5.40
N ILE A 12 -3.18 11.10 4.30
CA ILE A 12 -2.54 11.13 2.99
C ILE A 12 -3.37 12.03 2.08
N GLU A 13 -2.93 13.26 1.92
CA GLU A 13 -3.67 14.28 1.17
C GLU A 13 -3.53 14.15 -0.34
N ASN A 14 -2.38 13.66 -0.81
CA ASN A 14 -2.03 13.59 -2.23
C ASN A 14 -1.00 12.47 -2.52
N LYS A 15 -0.70 12.27 -3.80
CA LYS A 15 0.11 11.13 -4.27
C LYS A 15 1.55 11.23 -3.81
N ASP A 16 2.08 12.43 -3.71
CA ASP A 16 3.45 12.66 -3.28
C ASP A 16 3.59 12.30 -1.79
N ALA A 17 2.64 12.75 -0.95
CA ALA A 17 2.58 12.37 0.47
C ALA A 17 2.46 10.85 0.68
N PHE A 18 1.75 10.15 -0.22
CA PHE A 18 1.69 8.69 -0.20
C PHE A 18 3.07 8.07 -0.46
N PHE A 19 3.78 8.52 -1.49
CA PHE A 19 5.09 7.97 -1.84
C PHE A 19 6.13 8.29 -0.77
N ASP A 20 6.13 9.50 -0.22
CA ASP A 20 6.98 9.87 0.91
C ASP A 20 6.74 8.93 2.12
N THR A 21 5.48 8.68 2.46
CA THR A 21 5.11 7.74 3.54
C THR A 21 5.65 6.33 3.27
N ILE A 22 5.52 5.84 2.04
CA ILE A 22 6.04 4.52 1.64
C ILE A 22 7.58 4.48 1.74
N ASN A 23 8.25 5.52 1.25
CA ASN A 23 9.70 5.64 1.23
C ASN A 23 10.27 5.65 2.65
N ASP A 24 9.61 6.35 3.57
CA ASP A 24 9.98 6.39 4.99
C ASP A 24 9.77 5.03 5.68
N LEU A 25 8.63 4.39 5.44
CA LEU A 25 8.29 3.11 6.11
C LEU A 25 9.12 1.93 5.60
N LEU A 26 9.48 1.94 4.32
CA LEU A 26 10.17 0.83 3.65
C LEU A 26 11.64 1.10 3.34
N VAL A 27 12.12 2.31 3.66
CA VAL A 27 13.48 2.78 3.35
C VAL A 27 13.80 2.52 1.87
N CYS A 28 12.95 3.08 1.01
CA CYS A 28 13.03 2.92 -0.45
C CYS A 28 12.88 4.25 -1.19
N ASP A 29 13.05 4.21 -2.51
CA ASP A 29 12.94 5.38 -3.38
C ASP A 29 11.92 5.09 -4.49
N VAL A 30 10.65 5.29 -4.16
CA VAL A 30 9.50 5.15 -5.03
C VAL A 30 8.95 6.54 -5.32
N ASN A 31 8.90 6.90 -6.61
CA ASN A 31 8.43 8.21 -7.05
C ASN A 31 7.22 8.14 -7.99
N ASP A 32 6.78 6.93 -8.33
CA ASP A 32 5.63 6.72 -9.20
C ASP A 32 4.93 5.38 -8.95
N LEU A 33 3.78 5.21 -9.60
CA LEU A 33 2.92 4.03 -9.48
C LEU A 33 3.55 2.74 -10.00
N GLU A 34 4.43 2.83 -11.00
CA GLU A 34 5.07 1.67 -11.61
C GLU A 34 6.19 1.15 -10.71
N ALA A 35 7.04 2.06 -10.20
CA ALA A 35 8.05 1.78 -9.19
C ALA A 35 7.41 1.17 -7.93
N PHE A 36 6.28 1.74 -7.48
CA PHE A 36 5.53 1.18 -6.35
C PHE A 36 5.05 -0.25 -6.63
N TYR A 37 4.46 -0.49 -7.80
CA TYR A 37 4.01 -1.82 -8.19
C TYR A 37 5.19 -2.82 -8.26
N HIS A 38 6.34 -2.41 -8.80
CA HIS A 38 7.54 -3.23 -8.82
C HIS A 38 8.04 -3.54 -7.40
N LEU A 39 8.00 -2.58 -6.48
CA LEU A 39 8.33 -2.81 -5.07
C LEU A 39 7.44 -3.90 -4.47
N LEU A 40 6.12 -3.81 -4.67
CA LEU A 40 5.15 -4.79 -4.17
C LEU A 40 5.43 -6.22 -4.70
N LEU A 41 5.99 -6.37 -5.89
CA LEU A 41 6.34 -7.69 -6.44
C LEU A 41 7.56 -8.32 -5.75
N HIS A 42 8.41 -7.53 -5.09
CA HIS A 42 9.69 -7.98 -4.54
C HIS A 42 9.73 -8.01 -3.00
N VAL A 43 8.87 -7.25 -2.34
CA VAL A 43 8.70 -7.26 -0.87
C VAL A 43 8.35 -8.68 -0.39
N LYS A 44 8.86 -9.07 0.78
CA LYS A 44 8.65 -10.44 1.32
C LYS A 44 8.29 -10.37 2.80
N ASN A 45 7.43 -11.29 3.22
CA ASN A 45 7.00 -11.47 4.61
C ASN A 45 6.36 -10.20 5.19
N MET A 46 5.46 -9.59 4.43
CA MET A 46 4.84 -8.31 4.81
C MET A 46 3.33 -8.35 4.57
N ASN A 47 2.58 -7.72 5.47
CA ASN A 47 1.19 -7.37 5.24
C ASN A 47 1.11 -5.85 5.09
N ILE A 48 0.51 -5.36 4.00
CA ILE A 48 0.23 -3.95 3.79
C ILE A 48 -1.28 -3.76 3.94
N ILE A 49 -1.65 -2.93 4.91
CA ILE A 49 -3.04 -2.71 5.30
C ILE A 49 -3.37 -1.26 5.01
N PHE A 50 -4.20 -1.05 4.00
CA PHE A 50 -4.73 0.26 3.63
C PHE A 50 -6.01 0.52 4.41
N LEU A 51 -6.01 1.55 5.25
CA LEU A 51 -7.15 1.97 6.07
C LEU A 51 -7.82 3.19 5.44
N TYR A 52 -9.13 3.29 5.59
CA TYR A 52 -9.97 4.37 5.04
C TYR A 52 -9.84 4.52 3.54
N SER A 53 -9.90 3.41 2.82
CA SER A 53 -9.78 3.43 1.35
C SER A 53 -10.87 4.24 0.63
N SER A 54 -11.95 4.64 1.32
CA SER A 54 -12.90 5.62 0.79
C SER A 54 -12.28 7.00 0.54
N ASN A 55 -11.25 7.36 1.30
CA ASN A 55 -10.49 8.61 1.17
C ASN A 55 -9.29 8.44 0.23
N MET A 56 -9.18 7.30 -0.42
CA MET A 56 -8.07 6.99 -1.30
C MET A 56 -8.08 7.94 -2.50
N ILE A 57 -7.01 8.70 -2.63
CA ILE A 57 -6.72 9.62 -3.74
C ILE A 57 -6.41 8.92 -5.08
N PHE A 58 -6.43 7.59 -5.10
CA PHE A 58 -6.06 6.77 -6.24
C PHE A 58 -7.29 6.16 -6.92
N ASP A 59 -7.18 5.93 -8.23
CA ASP A 59 -8.28 5.42 -9.04
C ASP A 59 -8.46 3.89 -8.93
N ASP A 60 -9.56 3.38 -9.50
CA ASP A 60 -9.82 1.94 -9.61
C ASP A 60 -8.68 1.17 -10.30
N MET A 61 -7.96 1.83 -11.20
CA MET A 61 -6.84 1.22 -11.92
C MET A 61 -5.70 0.90 -10.95
N PHE A 62 -5.40 1.78 -10.01
CA PHE A 62 -4.43 1.55 -8.95
C PHE A 62 -4.81 0.37 -8.07
N ILE A 63 -6.07 0.33 -7.59
CA ILE A 63 -6.57 -0.77 -6.76
C ILE A 63 -6.43 -2.11 -7.51
N LYS A 64 -6.74 -2.14 -8.80
CA LYS A 64 -6.54 -3.33 -9.64
C LYS A 64 -5.08 -3.74 -9.72
N ARG A 65 -4.14 -2.80 -9.84
CA ARG A 65 -2.69 -3.08 -9.86
C ARG A 65 -2.21 -3.66 -8.53
N ILE A 66 -2.61 -3.06 -7.41
CA ILE A 66 -2.30 -3.55 -6.06
C ILE A 66 -2.80 -4.98 -5.87
N LYS A 67 -4.09 -5.24 -6.15
CA LYS A 67 -4.67 -6.59 -6.06
C LYS A 67 -3.98 -7.59 -6.97
N LYS A 68 -3.47 -7.14 -8.13
CA LYS A 68 -2.67 -7.99 -9.02
C LYS A 68 -1.30 -8.33 -8.42
N ALA A 69 -0.66 -7.39 -7.72
CA ALA A 69 0.61 -7.63 -7.03
C ALA A 69 0.42 -8.66 -5.90
N ASP A 70 -0.61 -8.51 -5.07
CA ASP A 70 -0.99 -9.44 -4.00
C ASP A 70 -1.13 -10.89 -4.53
N ARG A 71 -1.85 -11.07 -5.64
CA ARG A 71 -2.00 -12.39 -6.29
C ARG A 71 -0.69 -12.97 -6.82
N LYS A 72 0.23 -12.11 -7.29
CA LYS A 72 1.51 -12.53 -7.88
C LYS A 72 2.58 -12.81 -6.84
N ASN A 73 2.56 -12.10 -5.72
CA ASN A 73 3.56 -12.20 -4.68
C ASN A 73 3.00 -12.92 -3.44
N LYS A 74 3.19 -14.24 -3.39
CA LYS A 74 2.71 -15.11 -2.29
C LYS A 74 3.31 -14.78 -0.90
N LYS A 75 4.29 -13.87 -0.83
CA LYS A 75 4.95 -13.45 0.42
C LYS A 75 4.50 -12.06 0.89
N LEU A 76 3.64 -11.41 0.11
CA LEU A 76 2.97 -10.16 0.44
C LEU A 76 1.49 -10.49 0.64
N ARG A 77 0.88 -9.86 1.64
CA ARG A 77 -0.58 -9.80 1.74
C ARG A 77 -1.01 -8.35 1.71
N ILE A 78 -2.01 -8.04 0.91
CA ILE A 78 -2.60 -6.71 0.87
C ILE A 78 -4.04 -6.76 1.37
N ILE A 79 -4.34 -5.90 2.33
CA ILE A 79 -5.67 -5.74 2.91
C ILE A 79 -6.10 -4.31 2.65
N ILE A 80 -7.33 -4.12 2.15
CA ILE A 80 -7.91 -2.81 1.88
C ILE A 80 -9.19 -2.73 2.71
N GLU A 81 -9.25 -1.76 3.61
CA GLU A 81 -10.36 -1.57 4.55
C GLU A 81 -10.96 -0.17 4.41
N GLU A 82 -12.28 -0.13 4.33
CA GLU A 82 -13.05 1.10 4.17
C GLU A 82 -13.42 1.76 5.52
N THR A 83 -13.21 1.08 6.65
CA THR A 83 -13.61 1.54 7.99
C THR A 83 -12.60 1.18 9.08
N GLU A 84 -12.58 1.96 10.17
CA GLU A 84 -11.76 1.71 11.37
C GLU A 84 -12.13 0.33 11.95
N ARG A 85 -11.14 -0.56 12.13
CA ARG A 85 -11.34 -1.74 12.97
C ARG A 85 -11.41 -1.28 14.42
N CYS A 86 -12.62 -1.24 14.98
CA CYS A 86 -12.80 -1.21 16.43
C CYS A 86 -12.28 -2.53 16.99
N TYR A 87 -11.07 -2.51 17.55
CA TYR A 87 -10.52 -3.60 18.35
C TYR A 87 -11.09 -3.55 19.77
#